data_AF-A0AAW0BTX2-F1
#
_entry.id   AF-A0AAW0BTX2-F1
#
_cell.length_a   1.000
_cell.length_b   1.000
_cell.length_c   1.000
_cell.angle_alpha   90.00
_cell.angle_beta   90.00
_cell.angle_gamma   90.00
#
_symmetry.space_group_name_H-M   'P 1'
#
loop_
_entity.id
_entity.type
_entity.pdbx_description
1 polymer ?
#
loop_
_entity_poly.entity_id
_entity_poly.type
_entity_poly.pdbx_seq_one_letter_code
_entity_poly.pdbx_strand_id
1 'polypeptide(L)'
;MSVYFGKFNYPPFASNENFFLDLPDGWITHGRAHVFTTLNKDGGGVSQRPFDLTTAYVLRAVNDNATSFTIRDLDDKVYYWFDGTREGDKVTLSLYSMNDSTVLSTVTLQKVN
;
A
#
# COMPACT_ATOMS: atom_id res chain seq x y z
N MET A 1 1.09 -7.56 14.47
CA MET A 1 1.37 -7.81 13.04
C MET A 1 0.09 -8.22 12.33
N SER A 2 -0.21 -7.56 11.21
CA SER A 2 -1.30 -7.91 10.30
C SER A 2 -0.78 -7.80 8.87
N VAL A 3 -0.96 -8.84 8.06
CA VAL A 3 -0.56 -8.84 6.65
C VAL A 3 -1.79 -8.94 5.79
N TYR A 4 -1.86 -8.14 4.73
CA TYR A 4 -2.90 -8.18 3.73
C TYR A 4 -2.29 -8.41 2.35
N PHE A 5 -3.00 -9.16 1.53
CA PHE A 5 -2.55 -9.60 0.22
C PHE A 5 -3.63 -9.43 -0.84
N GLY A 6 -3.24 -9.06 -2.06
CA GLY A 6 -4.14 -9.01 -3.19
C GLY A 6 -3.42 -8.85 -4.52
N LYS A 7 -4.20 -8.56 -5.57
CA LYS A 7 -3.71 -8.35 -6.93
C LYS A 7 -3.83 -6.89 -7.33
N PHE A 8 -2.71 -6.27 -7.68
CA PHE A 8 -2.65 -4.87 -8.07
C PHE A 8 -2.40 -4.70 -9.57
N ASN A 9 -3.08 -3.73 -10.15
CA ASN A 9 -2.97 -3.36 -11.56
C ASN A 9 -2.81 -1.84 -11.66
N TYR A 10 -1.65 -1.40 -12.11
CA TYR A 10 -1.35 -0.01 -12.42
C TYR A 10 -0.36 0.07 -13.58
N PRO A 11 -0.83 -0.09 -14.83
CA PRO A 11 0.05 -0.02 -16.00
C PRO A 11 0.69 1.37 -16.17
N PRO A 12 1.90 1.47 -16.73
CA PRO A 12 2.76 0.37 -17.17
C PRO A 12 3.59 -0.27 -16.04
N PHE A 13 3.46 0.23 -14.81
CA PHE A 13 4.36 -0.09 -13.71
C PHE A 13 4.04 -1.43 -13.05
N ALA A 14 2.77 -1.77 -12.85
CA ALA A 14 2.32 -3.04 -12.27
C ALA A 14 1.20 -3.64 -13.12
N SER A 15 1.31 -4.91 -13.51
CA SER A 15 0.27 -5.64 -14.26
C SER A 15 0.06 -7.03 -13.65
N ASN A 16 -1.07 -7.18 -12.96
CA ASN A 16 -1.49 -8.38 -12.22
C ASN A 16 -0.51 -8.81 -11.11
N GLU A 17 0.04 -7.82 -10.43
CA GLU A 17 1.09 -8.01 -9.45
C GLU A 17 0.57 -8.45 -8.10
N ASN A 18 1.32 -9.34 -7.45
CA ASN A 18 1.09 -9.62 -6.04
C ASN A 18 1.44 -8.36 -5.26
N PHE A 19 0.51 -7.90 -4.43
CA PHE A 19 0.63 -6.69 -3.63
C PHE A 19 0.42 -7.02 -2.17
N PHE A 20 1.31 -6.51 -1.33
CA PHE A 20 1.33 -6.77 0.10
C PHE A 20 1.27 -5.46 0.87
N LEU A 21 0.41 -5.44 1.88
CA LEU A 21 0.44 -4.48 2.98
C LEU A 21 0.78 -5.23 4.25
N ASP A 22 1.93 -4.91 4.84
CA ASP A 22 2.33 -5.42 6.14
C ASP A 22 2.27 -4.28 7.18
N LEU A 23 1.52 -4.54 8.25
CA LEU A 23 1.40 -3.68 9.42
C LEU A 23 2.08 -4.42 10.58
N PRO A 24 3.41 -4.24 10.77
CA PRO A 24 4.17 -4.98 11.79
C PRO A 24 3.61 -4.76 13.20
N ASP A 25 3.24 -3.52 13.51
CA ASP A 25 2.70 -3.12 14.80
C ASP A 25 1.20 -3.46 14.94
N GLY A 26 0.59 -4.06 13.92
CA GLY A 26 -0.85 -4.27 13.84
C GLY A 26 -1.60 -2.99 13.46
N TRP A 27 -2.89 -2.95 13.76
CA TRP A 27 -3.72 -1.77 13.48
C TRP A 27 -3.65 -0.78 14.63
N ILE A 28 -2.74 0.19 14.52
CA ILE A 28 -2.57 1.26 15.51
C ILE A 28 -2.59 2.62 14.82
N THR A 29 -3.10 3.64 15.50
CA THR A 29 -3.36 4.98 14.97
C THR A 29 -2.17 5.60 14.20
N HIS A 30 -0.94 5.36 14.65
CA HIS A 30 0.31 5.81 14.02
C HIS A 30 1.36 4.69 14.02
N GLY A 31 1.13 3.66 13.21
CA GLY A 31 2.00 2.48 13.13
C GLY A 31 2.87 2.46 11.89
N ARG A 32 3.95 1.67 11.91
CA ARG A 32 4.71 1.42 10.68
C ARG A 32 3.85 0.65 9.68
N ALA A 33 4.05 0.95 8.40
CA ALA A 33 3.41 0.24 7.30
C ALA A 33 4.45 -0.05 6.22
N HIS A 34 4.45 -1.28 5.73
CA HIS A 34 5.24 -1.68 4.57
C HIS A 34 4.29 -1.98 3.42
N VAL A 35 4.52 -1.35 2.27
CA VAL A 35 3.79 -1.63 1.05
C VAL A 35 4.77 -2.09 -0.02
N PHE A 36 4.58 -3.28 -0.57
CA PHE A 36 5.46 -3.79 -1.61
C PHE A 36 4.76 -4.76 -2.57
N THR A 37 5.27 -4.83 -3.79
CA THR A 37 4.86 -5.83 -4.79
C THR A 37 5.90 -6.93 -4.97
N THR A 38 5.51 -8.02 -5.64
CA THR A 38 6.48 -9.02 -6.13
C THR A 38 7.55 -8.42 -7.03
N LEU A 39 8.69 -9.11 -7.10
CA LEU A 39 9.74 -8.83 -8.07
C LEU A 39 9.27 -9.30 -9.45
N ASN A 40 9.30 -8.40 -10.43
CA ASN A 40 9.16 -8.76 -11.84
C ASN A 40 10.42 -8.41 -12.59
N LYS A 41 10.59 -9.00 -13.76
CA LYS A 41 11.67 -8.62 -14.66
C LYS A 41 11.13 -7.64 -15.69
N ASP A 42 11.84 -6.54 -15.90
CA ASP A 42 11.58 -5.66 -17.04
C ASP A 42 11.97 -6.33 -18.37
N GLY A 43 11.77 -5.64 -19.49
CA GLY A 43 12.15 -6.13 -20.82
C GLY A 43 13.64 -6.42 -21.00
N GLY A 44 14.50 -5.92 -20.11
CA GLY A 44 15.94 -6.21 -20.05
C GLY A 44 16.31 -7.33 -19.08
N GLY A 45 15.35 -7.96 -18.41
CA GLY A 45 15.57 -9.04 -17.44
C GLY A 45 15.97 -8.57 -16.04
N VAL A 46 15.95 -7.26 -15.78
CA VAL A 46 16.31 -6.68 -14.47
C VAL A 46 15.13 -6.81 -13.53
N SER A 47 15.37 -7.38 -12.35
CA SER A 47 14.36 -7.46 -11.30
C SER A 47 14.00 -6.07 -10.78
N GLN A 48 12.73 -5.72 -10.84
CA GLN A 48 12.16 -4.48 -10.33
C GLN A 48 11.00 -4.78 -9.39
N ARG A 49 10.82 -3.91 -8.39
CA ARG A 49 9.58 -3.82 -7.60
C ARG A 49 8.94 -2.47 -7.90
N PRO A 50 7.84 -2.45 -8.68
CA PRO A 50 7.15 -1.22 -9.04
C PRO A 50 6.73 -0.41 -7.82
N PHE A 51 6.37 -1.09 -6.73
CA PHE A 51 6.11 -0.49 -5.44
C PHE A 51 6.98 -1.19 -4.39
N ASP A 52 7.87 -0.43 -3.76
CA ASP A 52 8.64 -0.84 -2.58
C ASP A 52 8.75 0.37 -1.64
N LEU A 53 7.80 0.44 -0.70
CA LEU A 53 7.58 1.55 0.22
C LEU A 53 7.84 1.07 1.65
N THR A 54 8.98 0.44 1.88
CA THR A 54 9.28 -0.33 3.09
C THR A 54 9.96 0.48 4.21
N THR A 55 10.71 1.55 3.90
CA THR A 55 11.64 2.13 4.89
C THR A 55 11.09 3.29 5.72
N ALA A 56 9.98 3.93 5.33
CA ALA A 56 9.55 5.17 6.00
C ALA A 56 8.04 5.42 6.02
N TYR A 57 7.22 4.45 5.61
CA TYR A 57 5.77 4.63 5.54
C TYR A 57 5.09 4.32 6.88
N VAL A 58 4.08 5.13 7.17
CA VAL A 58 3.27 5.02 8.37
C VAL A 58 1.80 4.92 7.99
N LEU A 59 1.09 4.04 8.68
CA LEU A 59 -0.36 4.08 8.75
C LEU A 59 -0.76 5.24 9.66
N ARG A 60 -1.62 6.11 9.14
CA ARG A 60 -2.21 7.24 9.84
C ARG A 60 -3.72 7.05 9.86
N ALA A 61 -4.26 6.76 11.04
CA ALA A 61 -5.69 6.68 11.30
C ALA A 61 -6.07 7.75 12.33
N VAL A 62 -7.37 8.07 12.43
CA VAL A 62 -7.85 9.03 13.44
C VAL A 62 -7.88 8.44 14.86
N ASN A 63 -8.05 7.12 14.95
CA ASN A 63 -7.96 6.32 16.18
C ASN A 63 -7.85 4.83 15.81
N ASP A 64 -7.67 3.95 16.80
CA ASP A 64 -7.49 2.51 16.58
C ASP A 64 -8.74 1.78 16.04
N ASN A 65 -9.91 2.42 16.09
CA ASN A 65 -11.17 1.89 15.56
C ASN A 65 -11.54 2.47 14.19
N ALA A 66 -10.71 3.37 13.63
CA ALA A 66 -11.01 4.03 12.37
C ALA A 66 -11.09 3.01 11.23
N THR A 67 -12.11 3.16 10.40
CA THR A 67 -12.25 2.42 9.14
C THR A 67 -11.43 3.07 8.03
N SER A 68 -11.31 4.40 8.01
CA SER A 68 -10.49 5.12 7.03
C SER A 68 -9.11 5.47 7.59
N PHE A 69 -8.10 5.41 6.72
CA PHE A 69 -6.70 5.67 7.07
C PHE A 69 -5.89 6.07 5.83
N THR A 70 -4.66 6.54 6.05
CA THR A 70 -3.70 6.85 4.98
C THR A 70 -2.39 6.10 5.25
N ILE A 71 -1.73 5.60 4.21
CA ILE A 71 -0.36 5.09 4.23
C ILE A 71 0.51 6.07 3.46
N ARG A 72 1.37 6.79 4.18
CA ARG A 72 2.26 7.81 3.61
C ARG A 72 3.58 7.85 4.37
N ASP A 73 4.62 8.38 3.74
CA ASP A 73 5.90 8.56 4.42
C ASP A 73 5.79 9.53 5.59
N LEU A 74 6.67 9.41 6.59
CA LEU A 74 6.68 10.26 7.77
C LEU A 74 6.76 11.77 7.47
N ASP A 75 7.45 12.15 6.41
CA ASP A 75 7.73 13.56 6.09
C ASP A 75 6.81 14.13 5.00
N ASP A 76 5.84 13.34 4.50
CA ASP A 76 4.97 13.67 3.37
C ASP A 76 5.70 14.02 2.06
N LYS A 77 6.95 13.57 1.90
CA LYS A 77 7.88 13.87 0.79
C LYS A 77 7.80 12.90 -0.38
N VAL A 78 7.15 11.75 -0.24
CA VAL A 78 7.16 10.71 -1.28
C VAL A 78 6.20 10.99 -2.43
N TYR A 79 6.57 10.44 -3.60
CA TYR A 79 5.81 10.59 -4.83
C TYR A 79 4.46 9.88 -4.81
N TYR A 80 4.32 8.75 -4.10
CA TYR A 80 3.11 7.92 -4.06
C TYR A 80 2.62 7.68 -2.63
N TRP A 81 1.32 7.81 -2.39
CA TRP A 81 0.69 7.41 -1.12
C TRP A 81 -0.62 6.66 -1.38
N PHE A 82 -1.16 6.07 -0.32
CA PHE A 82 -2.44 5.38 -0.37
C PHE A 82 -3.41 5.95 0.65
N ASP A 83 -4.64 6.22 0.24
CA ASP A 83 -5.76 6.28 1.19
C ASP A 83 -6.45 4.92 1.20
N GLY A 84 -6.94 4.52 2.36
CA GLY A 84 -7.54 3.21 2.52
C GLY A 84 -8.76 3.17 3.41
N THR A 85 -9.54 2.11 3.22
CA THR A 85 -10.69 1.74 4.05
C THR A 85 -10.56 0.29 4.50
N ARG A 86 -10.88 0.02 5.77
CA ARG A 86 -10.90 -1.30 6.39
C ARG A 86 -12.33 -1.75 6.65
N GLU A 87 -12.62 -2.98 6.25
CA GLU A 87 -13.90 -3.64 6.48
C GLU A 87 -13.66 -5.11 6.89
N GLY A 88 -13.68 -5.38 8.20
CA GLY A 88 -13.35 -6.70 8.74
C GLY A 88 -11.93 -7.13 8.35
N ASP A 89 -11.82 -8.26 7.64
CA ASP A 89 -10.56 -8.80 7.13
C ASP A 89 -10.17 -8.27 5.75
N LYS A 90 -10.83 -7.22 5.26
CA LYS A 90 -10.51 -6.58 3.98
C LYS A 90 -9.98 -5.17 4.18
N VAL A 91 -9.04 -4.79 3.32
CA VAL A 91 -8.53 -3.44 3.20
C VAL A 91 -8.59 -3.04 1.73
N THR A 92 -9.22 -1.92 1.43
CA THR A 92 -9.15 -1.30 0.10
C THR A 92 -8.16 -0.14 0.17
N LEU A 93 -7.22 -0.08 -0.78
CA LEU A 93 -6.26 1.02 -0.92
C LEU A 93 -6.44 1.69 -2.27
N SER A 94 -6.46 3.02 -2.28
CA SER A 94 -6.48 3.87 -3.46
C SER A 94 -5.13 4.57 -3.58
N LEU A 95 -4.45 4.35 -4.70
CA LEU A 95 -3.16 4.96 -5.01
C LEU A 95 -3.34 6.39 -5.51
N TYR A 96 -2.51 7.29 -4.99
CA TYR A 96 -2.39 8.68 -5.43
C TYR A 96 -0.94 9.02 -5.72
N SER A 97 -0.72 10.11 -6.45
CA SER A 97 0.62 10.67 -6.67
C SER A 97 0.69 12.16 -6.39
N MET A 98 1.87 12.68 -6.08
CA MET A 98 2.05 14.10 -5.71
C MET A 98 1.56 15.07 -6.79
N ASN A 99 1.60 14.64 -8.04
CA ASN A 99 1.23 15.47 -9.19
C ASN A 99 -0.25 15.32 -9.59
N ASP A 100 -0.98 14.38 -8.99
CA ASP A 100 -2.35 14.04 -9.39
C ASP A 100 -3.18 13.62 -8.18
N SER A 101 -4.17 14.46 -7.85
CA SER A 101 -5.12 14.21 -6.75
C SER A 101 -6.24 13.24 -7.13
N THR A 102 -6.24 12.68 -8.33
CA THR A 102 -7.18 11.62 -8.73
C THR A 102 -6.67 10.24 -8.32
N VAL A 103 -7.60 9.30 -8.17
CA VAL A 103 -7.27 7.90 -7.86
C VAL A 103 -6.65 7.26 -9.10
N LEU A 104 -5.37 6.92 -9.01
CA LEU A 104 -4.60 6.31 -10.10
C LEU A 104 -4.89 4.82 -10.26
N SER A 105 -5.16 4.14 -9.15
CA SER A 105 -5.57 2.75 -9.11
C SER A 105 -6.14 2.40 -7.73
N THR A 106 -6.91 1.32 -7.66
CA THR A 106 -7.48 0.80 -6.41
C THR A 106 -7.18 -0.68 -6.30
N VAL A 107 -6.87 -1.15 -5.10
CA VAL A 107 -6.70 -2.56 -4.78
C VAL A 107 -7.50 -2.93 -3.55
N THR A 108 -8.17 -4.08 -3.60
CA THR A 108 -8.74 -4.72 -2.41
C THR A 108 -7.83 -5.88 -2.00
N LEU A 109 -7.41 -5.82 -0.75
CA LEU A 109 -6.52 -6.77 -0.10
C LEU A 109 -7.32 -7.57 0.94
N GLN A 110 -7.00 -8.85 1.05
CA GLN A 110 -7.54 -9.76 2.05
C GLN A 110 -6.48 -10.02 3.10
N LYS A 111 -6.87 -10.01 4.37
CA LYS A 111 -5.99 -10.36 5.49
C LYS A 111 -5.51 -11.80 5.32
N VAL A 112 -4.23 -12.02 5.53
CA VAL A 112 -3.59 -13.33 5.59
C VAL A 112 -3.65 -13.80 7.05
N ASN A 113 -4.12 -15.03 7.26
CA ASN A 113 -4.26 -15.64 8.58
C ASN A 113 -2.93 -15.80 9.32
#